data_AF-A0A9D0YWL2-F1
#
_entry.id   AF-A0A9D0YWL2-F1
#
_cell.length_a   1.000
_cell.length_b   1.000
_cell.length_c   1.000
_cell.angle_alpha   90.00
_cell.angle_beta   90.00
_cell.angle_gamma   90.00
#
_symmetry.space_group_name_H-M   'P 1'
#
loop_
_entity.id
_entity.type
_entity.pdbx_description
1 polymer ?
#
loop_
_entity_poly.entity_id
_entity_poly.type
_entity_poly.pdbx_seq_one_letter_code
_entity_poly.pdbx_strand_id
1 'polypeptide(L)'
;MRINKVQTYLVRPRWCFVKILTDGGLWGWGEAILEGKANTVQACVHEMADFLIGKDPARIEDIWNTLYRAAFYRGGAVLMSAISGIDQALWDIKGKAFNAPVYQLMGGA
;
A
#
# COMPACT_ATOMS: atom_id res chain seq x y z
N MET A 1 4.69 8.37 -13.93
CA MET A 1 5.17 7.64 -12.75
C MET A 1 4.38 6.35 -12.64
N ARG A 2 5.04 5.20 -12.58
CA ARG A 2 4.43 3.87 -12.44
C ARG A 2 5.09 3.10 -11.30
N ILE A 3 4.32 2.27 -10.62
CA ILE A 3 4.83 1.36 -9.59
C ILE A 3 5.71 0.31 -10.27
N ASN A 4 6.94 0.13 -9.80
CA ASN A 4 7.87 -0.87 -10.35
C ASN A 4 8.29 -1.94 -9.34
N LYS A 5 8.07 -1.71 -8.04
CA LYS A 5 8.47 -2.66 -6.99
C LYS A 5 7.62 -2.48 -5.73
N VAL A 6 7.26 -3.61 -5.12
CA VAL A 6 6.66 -3.68 -3.80
C VAL A 6 7.61 -4.50 -2.91
N GLN A 7 8.00 -3.93 -1.76
CA GLN A 7 8.87 -4.59 -0.79
C GLN A 7 8.19 -4.61 0.57
N THR A 8 8.48 -5.64 1.37
CA THR A 8 8.00 -5.74 2.74
C THR A 8 9.15 -5.93 3.71
N TYR A 9 8.98 -5.44 4.94
CA TYR A 9 9.97 -5.55 6.00
C TYR A 9 9.30 -6.04 7.26
N LEU A 10 9.62 -7.25 7.69
CA LEU A 10 9.22 -7.77 8.99
C LEU A 10 10.17 -7.24 10.06
N VAL A 11 9.63 -6.51 11.03
CA VAL A 11 10.40 -5.91 12.11
C VAL A 11 9.89 -6.43 13.45
N ARG A 12 10.82 -6.84 14.32
CA ARG A 12 10.48 -7.29 15.67
C ARG A 12 9.79 -6.16 16.45
N PRO A 13 8.78 -6.46 17.29
CA PRO A 13 8.30 -7.80 17.62
C PRO A 13 7.27 -8.37 16.62
N ARG A 14 6.53 -7.53 15.88
CA ARG A 14 5.38 -7.97 15.06
C ARG A 14 4.93 -6.98 13.98
N TRP A 15 5.81 -6.10 13.52
CA TRP A 15 5.49 -5.10 12.48
C TRP A 15 5.76 -5.65 11.08
N CYS A 16 4.98 -5.17 10.12
CA CYS A 16 5.19 -5.43 8.70
C CYS A 16 5.05 -4.11 7.94
N PHE A 17 6.18 -3.51 7.57
CA PHE A 17 6.19 -2.32 6.73
C PHE A 17 6.11 -2.71 5.26
N VAL A 18 5.37 -1.91 4.49
CA VAL A 18 5.24 -1.98 3.04
C VAL A 18 5.95 -0.78 2.44
N LYS A 19 6.83 -1.02 1.48
CA LYS A 19 7.49 0.03 0.68
C LYS A 19 7.14 -0.15 -0.78
N ILE A 20 6.53 0.87 -1.39
CA ILE A 20 6.21 0.89 -2.82
C ILE A 20 7.18 1.85 -3.50
N LEU A 21 7.82 1.40 -4.56
CA LEU A 21 8.76 2.19 -5.36
C LEU A 21 8.17 2.44 -6.74
N THR A 22 8.52 3.59 -7.30
CA THR A 22 8.10 4.00 -8.64
C THR A 22 9.29 4.15 -9.59
N ASP A 23 9.02 4.09 -10.89
CA ASP A 23 10.00 4.39 -11.95
C ASP A 23 10.48 5.86 -11.95
N GLY A 24 9.73 6.75 -11.31
CA GLY A 24 10.07 8.16 -11.14
C GLY A 24 10.96 8.46 -9.93
N GLY A 25 11.49 7.44 -9.25
CA GLY A 25 12.38 7.59 -8.09
C GLY A 25 11.69 7.91 -6.76
N LEU A 26 10.37 8.19 -6.77
CA LEU A 26 9.58 8.32 -5.55
C LEU A 26 9.23 6.96 -4.97
N TRP A 27 9.09 6.93 -3.66
CA TRP A 27 8.66 5.76 -2.90
C TRP A 27 7.81 6.17 -1.71
N GLY A 28 6.94 5.27 -1.25
CA GLY A 28 6.07 5.48 -0.09
C GLY A 28 6.14 4.35 0.92
N TRP A 29 5.89 4.68 2.17
CA TRP A 29 5.77 3.76 3.29
C TRP A 29 4.32 3.57 3.73
N GLY A 30 4.00 2.35 4.10
CA GLY A 30 2.82 2.03 4.90
C GLY A 30 3.10 0.87 5.85
N GLU A 31 2.14 0.62 6.72
CA GLU A 31 2.23 -0.38 7.77
C GLU A 31 1.02 -1.32 7.71
N ALA A 32 1.29 -2.57 7.36
CA ALA A 32 0.28 -3.62 7.21
C ALA A 32 0.29 -4.52 8.45
N ILE A 33 -0.48 -4.18 9.49
CA ILE A 33 -0.50 -4.94 10.75
C ILE A 33 -1.74 -5.82 10.87
N LEU A 34 -1.50 -7.09 11.22
CA LEU A 34 -2.42 -7.94 11.96
C LEU A 34 -1.63 -8.68 13.02
N GLU A 35 -1.86 -8.36 14.30
CA GLU A 35 -1.08 -8.90 15.41
C GLU A 35 -1.12 -10.44 15.42
N GLY A 36 0.05 -11.08 15.54
CA GLY A 36 0.19 -12.54 15.52
C GLY A 36 0.08 -13.19 14.14
N LYS A 37 -0.14 -12.41 13.06
CA LYS A 37 -0.31 -12.90 11.68
C LYS A 37 0.55 -12.13 10.66
N ALA A 38 1.67 -11.55 11.08
CA ALA A 38 2.54 -10.73 10.23
C ALA A 38 2.98 -11.43 8.94
N ASN A 39 3.39 -12.71 9.00
CA ASN A 39 3.76 -13.48 7.81
C ASN A 39 2.59 -13.69 6.84
N THR A 40 1.37 -13.90 7.37
CA THR A 40 0.17 -14.06 6.54
C THR A 40 -0.19 -12.75 5.84
N VAL A 41 -0.10 -11.62 6.54
CA VAL A 41 -0.31 -10.29 5.95
C VAL A 41 0.77 -9.97 4.92
N GLN A 42 2.03 -10.31 5.19
CA GLN A 42 3.13 -10.13 4.24
C GLN A 42 2.88 -10.91 2.94
N ALA A 43 2.50 -12.18 3.04
CA ALA A 43 2.15 -13.00 1.87
C ALA A 43 1.02 -12.36 1.06
N CYS A 44 -0.04 -11.91 1.74
CA CYS A 44 -1.15 -11.19 1.12
C CYS A 44 -0.72 -9.92 0.37
N VAL A 45 0.19 -9.11 0.94
CA VAL A 45 0.76 -7.93 0.25
C VAL A 45 1.49 -8.34 -1.02
N HIS A 46 2.22 -9.46 -1.02
CA HIS A 46 2.92 -9.96 -2.19
C HIS A 46 1.97 -10.51 -3.26
N GLU A 47 0.92 -11.23 -2.88
CA GLU A 47 -0.15 -11.64 -3.81
C GLU A 47 -0.84 -10.44 -4.45
N MET A 48 -1.04 -9.36 -3.70
CA MET A 48 -1.63 -8.12 -4.20
C MET A 48 -0.68 -7.31 -5.10
N ALA A 49 0.63 -7.58 -5.07
CA ALA A 49 1.61 -6.80 -5.82
C ALA A 49 1.39 -6.87 -7.34
N ASP A 50 0.89 -7.99 -7.86
CA ASP A 50 0.62 -8.18 -9.29
C ASP A 50 -0.44 -7.19 -9.82
N PHE A 51 -1.37 -6.74 -8.97
CA PHE A 51 -2.36 -5.72 -9.32
C PHE A 51 -1.78 -4.30 -9.30
N LEU A 52 -0.61 -4.11 -8.67
CA LEU A 52 0.04 -2.81 -8.47
C LEU A 52 1.10 -2.53 -9.54
N ILE A 53 1.90 -3.52 -9.93
CA ILE A 53 3.03 -3.30 -10.85
C ILE A 53 2.53 -2.70 -12.17
N GLY A 54 3.19 -1.63 -12.61
CA GLY A 54 2.87 -0.89 -13.83
C GLY A 54 1.71 0.10 -13.69
N LYS A 55 0.98 0.12 -12.57
CA LYS A 55 -0.10 1.09 -12.32
C LYS A 55 0.45 2.47 -11.95
N ASP A 56 -0.34 3.50 -12.24
CA ASP A 56 -0.10 4.85 -11.74
C ASP A 56 -0.47 4.93 -10.26
N PRO A 57 0.47 5.20 -9.33
CA PRO A 57 0.19 5.25 -7.90
C PRO A 57 -0.73 6.42 -7.51
N ALA A 58 -0.95 7.42 -8.37
CA ALA A 58 -1.88 8.52 -8.09
C ALA A 58 -3.36 8.09 -8.15
N ARG A 59 -3.66 6.94 -8.79
CA ARG A 59 -5.01 6.36 -8.90
C ARG A 59 -5.37 5.53 -7.65
N ILE A 60 -5.22 6.11 -6.46
CA ILE A 60 -5.36 5.41 -5.18
C ILE A 60 -6.71 4.70 -5.06
N GLU A 61 -7.82 5.40 -5.32
CA GLU A 61 -9.18 4.83 -5.23
C GLU A 61 -9.42 3.68 -6.21
N ASP A 62 -8.84 3.74 -7.41
CA ASP A 62 -8.94 2.69 -8.42
C ASP A 62 -8.20 1.42 -7.97
N ILE A 63 -6.98 1.62 -7.45
CA ILE A 63 -6.18 0.55 -6.87
C ILE A 63 -6.89 -0.05 -5.66
N TRP A 64 -7.35 0.77 -4.73
CA TRP A 64 -8.05 0.34 -3.52
C TRP A 64 -9.28 -0.50 -3.87
N ASN A 65 -10.11 -0.02 -4.81
CA ASN A 65 -11.28 -0.76 -5.25
C ASN A 65 -10.90 -2.08 -5.92
N THR A 66 -9.85 -2.10 -6.76
CA THR A 66 -9.34 -3.32 -7.38
C THR A 66 -8.93 -4.34 -6.32
N LEU A 67 -8.12 -3.95 -5.34
CA LEU A 67 -7.66 -4.84 -4.28
C LEU A 67 -8.81 -5.34 -3.41
N TYR A 68 -9.79 -4.50 -3.12
CA TYR A 68 -10.92 -4.85 -2.25
C TYR A 68 -11.93 -5.78 -2.91
N ARG A 69 -12.18 -5.63 -4.22
CA ARG A 69 -13.33 -6.30 -4.88
C ARG A 69 -13.03 -7.09 -6.14
N ALA A 70 -11.85 -6.93 -6.76
CA ALA A 70 -11.52 -7.60 -8.01
C ALA A 70 -10.79 -8.94 -7.81
N ALA A 71 -10.13 -9.13 -6.67
CA ALA A 71 -9.38 -10.36 -6.40
C ALA A 71 -10.31 -11.56 -6.09
N PHE A 72 -11.28 -11.42 -5.17
CA PHE A 72 -12.31 -12.44 -4.89
C PHE A 72 -13.36 -11.96 -3.85
N TYR A 73 -13.73 -12.83 -2.89
CA TYR A 73 -14.45 -12.47 -1.68
C TYR A 73 -13.78 -11.32 -0.94
N ARG A 74 -14.60 -10.49 -0.30
CA ARG A 74 -14.19 -9.16 0.15
C ARG A 74 -13.80 -9.15 1.63
N GLY A 75 -12.71 -8.46 1.92
CA GLY A 75 -12.33 -8.05 3.27
C GLY A 75 -11.89 -9.17 4.21
N GLY A 76 -12.20 -9.01 5.49
CA GLY A 76 -11.58 -9.82 6.55
C GLY A 76 -10.23 -9.27 7.00
N ALA A 77 -9.76 -9.72 8.16
CA ALA A 77 -8.63 -9.10 8.85
C ALA A 77 -7.35 -9.09 8.01
N VAL A 78 -7.01 -10.19 7.34
CA VAL A 78 -5.77 -10.29 6.54
C VAL A 78 -5.81 -9.38 5.31
N LEU A 79 -6.88 -9.43 4.52
CA LEU A 79 -7.00 -8.62 3.30
C LEU A 79 -7.00 -7.12 3.65
N MET A 80 -7.79 -6.72 4.64
CA MET A 80 -7.89 -5.30 5.01
C MET A 80 -6.60 -4.76 5.61
N SER A 81 -5.86 -5.56 6.38
CA SER A 81 -4.53 -5.17 6.87
C SER A 81 -3.52 -4.97 5.74
N ALA A 82 -3.50 -5.84 4.74
CA ALA A 82 -2.64 -5.70 3.57
C ALA A 82 -3.00 -4.46 2.73
N ILE A 83 -4.30 -4.27 2.44
CA ILE A 83 -4.80 -3.11 1.70
C ILE A 83 -4.46 -1.81 2.43
N SER A 84 -4.59 -1.76 3.75
CA SER A 84 -4.26 -0.56 4.54
C SER A 84 -2.79 -0.15 4.40
N GLY A 85 -1.85 -1.10 4.50
CA GLY A 85 -0.43 -0.79 4.31
C GLY A 85 -0.09 -0.35 2.88
N ILE A 86 -0.79 -0.88 1.88
CA ILE A 86 -0.65 -0.42 0.48
C ILE A 86 -1.21 0.99 0.33
N ASP A 87 -2.41 1.27 0.84
CA ASP A 87 -3.09 2.56 0.74
C ASP A 87 -2.27 3.70 1.36
N GLN A 88 -1.72 3.47 2.56
CA GLN A 88 -0.81 4.40 3.22
C GLN A 88 0.42 4.72 2.37
N ALA A 89 1.05 3.70 1.76
CA ALA A 89 2.21 3.88 0.91
C ALA A 89 1.88 4.67 -0.37
N LEU A 90 0.70 4.47 -0.95
CA LEU A 90 0.24 5.22 -2.12
C LEU A 90 -0.03 6.69 -1.77
N TRP A 91 -0.65 6.96 -0.62
CA TRP A 91 -0.84 8.32 -0.13
C TRP A 91 0.47 9.03 0.20
N ASP A 92 1.45 8.32 0.78
CA ASP A 92 2.79 8.86 1.01
C ASP A 92 3.51 9.22 -0.31
N ILE A 93 3.42 8.36 -1.33
CA ILE A 93 3.91 8.67 -2.70
C ILE A 93 3.24 9.94 -3.22
N LYS A 94 1.92 10.05 -3.07
CA LYS A 94 1.16 11.21 -3.57
C LYS A 94 1.54 12.48 -2.83
N GLY A 95 1.66 12.47 -1.51
CA GLY A 95 2.16 13.59 -0.73
C GLY A 95 3.52 14.07 -1.21
N LYS A 96 4.47 13.14 -1.38
CA LYS A 96 5.81 13.44 -1.93
C LYS A 96 5.78 13.99 -3.35
N ALA A 97 4.94 13.43 -4.22
CA ALA A 97 4.80 13.90 -5.60
C ALA A 97 4.25 15.33 -5.70
N PHE A 98 3.36 15.72 -4.79
CA PHE A 98 2.81 17.07 -4.70
C PHE A 98 3.61 18.00 -3.78
N ASN A 99 4.70 17.51 -3.17
CA ASN A 99 5.48 18.22 -2.15
C ASN A 99 4.59 18.80 -1.04
N ALA A 100 3.61 18.03 -0.59
CA ALA A 100 2.63 18.45 0.39
C ALA A 100 2.37 17.35 1.43
N PRO A 101 2.10 17.70 2.69
CA PRO A 101 1.53 16.77 3.65
C PRO A 101 0.22 16.16 3.13
N VAL A 102 -0.02 14.87 3.40
CA VAL A 102 -1.20 14.14 2.89
C VAL A 102 -2.52 14.83 3.28
N TYR A 103 -2.63 15.38 4.50
CA TYR A 103 -3.86 16.04 4.95
C TYR A 103 -4.27 17.23 4.06
N GLN A 104 -3.31 17.94 3.46
CA GLN A 104 -3.61 19.05 2.53
C GLN A 104 -4.28 18.54 1.25
N LEU A 105 -3.95 17.31 0.84
CA LEU A 105 -4.58 16.65 -0.31
C LEU A 105 -5.98 16.11 0.01
N MET A 106 -6.37 16.09 1.29
CA MET A 106 -7.67 15.61 1.79
C MET A 106 -8.61 16.74 2.20
N GLY A 107 -8.35 17.97 1.77
CA GLY A 107 -9.20 19.13 2.04
C GLY A 107 -8.61 20.16 3.01
N GLY A 108 -7.41 19.92 3.55
CA GLY A 108 -6.74 20.86 4.43
C GLY A 108 -7.16 20.75 5.90
N ALA A 109 -6.60 21.64 6.72
CA ALA A 109 -6.90 21.76 8.15
C ALA A 109 -7.98 22.81 8.39
#